data_AF-A0A846HUA6-F1
#
_entry.id   AF-A0A846HUA6-F1
#
_cell.length_a   1.000
_cell.length_b   1.000
_cell.length_c   1.000
_cell.angle_alpha   90.00
_cell.angle_beta   90.00
_cell.angle_gamma   90.00
#
_symmetry.space_group_name_H-M   'P 1'
#
loop_
_entity.id
_entity.type
_entity.pdbx_description
1 polymer ?
#
loop_
_entity_poly.entity_id
_entity_poly.type
_entity_poly.pdbx_seq_one_letter_code
_entity_poly.pdbx_strand_id
1 'polypeptide(L)'
;MKESVFPDIDGAFTWYIATKDGLRGLRAAIQCGAVLSEDIGDELYGMTLSEWQDYLRRQTVKHGVFATLALFAACEGGIRRDFEWRAMGEFGQTHAQRFRKLQVQAGDNAVPLNNILTGWIGAEGDKAWLRQRLLQLLTLFRQRNDLAHGRIAEDVAVERVYDLLCRIREKWCAAVPDFRGF
;
A
#
# COMPACT_ATOMS: atom_id res chain seq x y z
N MET A 1 17.45 7.34 13.35
CA MET A 1 16.08 6.81 13.38
C MET A 1 16.16 5.33 13.64
N LYS A 2 15.49 4.79 14.66
CA LYS A 2 15.33 3.32 14.78
C LYS A 2 14.54 2.87 13.54
N GLU A 3 15.06 1.92 12.79
CA GLU A 3 14.31 1.27 11.71
C GLU A 3 13.02 0.70 12.31
N SER A 4 11.89 1.06 11.70
CA SER A 4 10.60 0.47 12.04
C SER A 4 10.66 -1.02 11.71
N VAL A 5 10.32 -1.87 12.67
CA VAL A 5 10.23 -3.34 12.45
C VAL A 5 9.10 -3.68 11.48
N PHE A 6 8.17 -2.73 11.25
CA PHE A 6 7.05 -2.90 10.34
C PHE A 6 7.30 -2.15 9.02
N PRO A 7 7.01 -2.77 7.87
CA PRO A 7 7.08 -2.09 6.58
C PRO A 7 6.07 -0.94 6.52
N ASP A 8 6.55 0.22 6.08
CA ASP A 8 5.77 1.40 5.73
C ASP A 8 5.66 1.52 4.20
N ILE A 9 4.89 2.52 3.73
CA ILE A 9 4.71 2.73 2.29
C ILE A 9 6.03 3.04 1.57
N ASP A 10 7.01 3.64 2.25
CA ASP A 10 8.31 4.00 1.68
C ASP A 10 9.17 2.75 1.48
N GLY A 11 9.17 1.83 2.44
CA GLY A 11 9.81 0.52 2.34
C GLY A 11 9.17 -0.34 1.24
N ALA A 12 7.84 -0.37 1.16
CA ALA A 12 7.14 -1.07 0.08
C ALA A 12 7.46 -0.48 -1.30
N PHE A 13 7.54 0.85 -1.41
CA PHE A 13 7.91 1.51 -2.66
C PHE A 13 9.38 1.29 -3.03
N THR A 14 10.29 1.31 -2.05
CA THR A 14 11.71 1.00 -2.25
C THR A 14 11.89 -0.42 -2.78
N TRP A 15 11.17 -1.39 -2.21
CA TRP A 15 11.15 -2.76 -2.72
C TRP A 15 10.66 -2.83 -4.18
N TYR A 16 9.59 -2.12 -4.52
CA TYR A 16 9.09 -2.02 -5.90
C TYR A 16 10.17 -1.49 -6.86
N ILE A 17 10.85 -0.40 -6.50
CA ILE A 17 11.91 0.16 -7.34
C ILE A 17 13.07 -0.84 -7.51
N ALA A 18 13.52 -1.45 -6.43
CA ALA A 18 14.63 -2.41 -6.46
C ALA A 18 14.31 -3.66 -7.32
N THR A 19 13.07 -4.13 -7.29
CA THR A 19 12.64 -5.32 -8.04
C THR A 19 12.26 -5.01 -9.49
N LYS A 20 11.86 -3.77 -9.79
CA LYS A 20 11.62 -3.28 -11.16
C LYS A 20 12.88 -3.36 -12.04
N ASP A 21 14.07 -3.25 -11.45
CA ASP A 21 15.33 -3.40 -12.17
C ASP A 21 15.53 -4.83 -12.72
N GLY A 22 15.00 -5.86 -12.04
CA GLY A 22 14.98 -7.22 -12.58
C GLY A 22 14.18 -7.34 -13.88
N LEU A 23 13.03 -6.67 -13.97
CA LEU A 23 12.23 -6.62 -15.20
C LEU A 23 12.91 -5.82 -16.32
N ARG A 24 13.68 -4.77 -15.96
CA ARG A 24 14.51 -4.03 -16.92
C ARG A 24 15.63 -4.89 -17.47
N GLY A 25 16.28 -5.68 -16.62
CA GLY A 25 17.28 -6.67 -17.03
C GLY A 25 16.70 -7.71 -18.00
N LEU A 26 15.51 -8.24 -17.70
CA LEU A 26 14.81 -9.16 -18.59
C LEU A 26 14.49 -8.51 -19.96
N ARG A 27 14.03 -7.25 -19.96
CA ARG A 27 13.80 -6.50 -21.20
C ARG A 27 15.09 -6.33 -22.01
N ALA A 28 16.19 -5.99 -21.36
CA ALA A 28 17.48 -5.83 -22.04
C ALA A 28 17.96 -7.16 -22.66
N ALA A 29 17.81 -8.27 -21.93
CA ALA A 29 18.15 -9.61 -22.43
C ALA A 29 17.34 -9.97 -23.70
N ILE A 30 16.03 -9.68 -23.71
CA ILE A 30 15.15 -9.85 -24.89
C ILE A 30 15.66 -9.03 -26.07
N GLN A 31 16.01 -7.77 -25.85
CA GLN A 31 16.42 -6.85 -26.92
C GLN A 31 17.77 -7.22 -27.54
N CYS A 32 18.68 -7.77 -26.75
CA CYS A 32 19.99 -8.20 -27.21
C CYS A 32 20.00 -9.61 -27.83
N GLY A 33 18.85 -10.32 -27.85
CA GLY A 33 18.78 -11.70 -28.33
C GLY A 33 19.65 -12.65 -27.51
N ALA A 34 19.83 -12.36 -26.21
CA ALA A 34 20.68 -13.18 -25.35
C ALA A 34 20.10 -14.60 -25.25
N VAL A 35 20.92 -15.60 -25.57
CA VAL A 35 20.61 -17.00 -25.26
C VAL A 35 20.81 -17.17 -23.77
N LEU A 36 19.71 -17.18 -23.03
CA LEU A 36 19.71 -17.50 -21.60
C LEU A 36 20.13 -18.98 -21.44
N SER A 37 21.07 -19.25 -20.53
CA SER A 37 21.66 -20.58 -20.34
C SER A 37 20.59 -21.63 -20.00
N GLU A 38 20.94 -22.90 -20.22
CA GLU A 38 20.09 -24.06 -19.86
C GLU A 38 19.73 -24.12 -18.36
N ASP A 39 20.38 -23.32 -17.51
CA ASP A 39 20.11 -23.22 -16.07
C ASP A 39 18.99 -22.23 -15.71
N ILE A 40 18.41 -21.56 -16.70
CA ILE A 40 17.34 -20.58 -16.49
C ILE A 40 16.02 -21.34 -16.49
N GLY A 41 15.26 -21.17 -15.39
CA GLY A 41 14.15 -22.06 -15.01
C GLY A 41 13.27 -22.49 -16.19
N ASP A 42 12.86 -23.77 -16.16
CA ASP A 42 12.12 -24.49 -17.21
C ASP A 42 11.01 -23.67 -17.90
N GLU A 43 10.42 -22.70 -17.20
CA GLU A 43 9.39 -21.81 -17.72
C GLU A 43 9.81 -20.94 -18.92
N LEU A 44 11.11 -20.64 -19.12
CA LEU A 44 11.58 -19.74 -20.19
C LEU A 44 12.28 -20.47 -21.35
N TYR A 45 12.63 -21.74 -21.14
CA TYR A 45 13.35 -22.54 -22.13
C TYR A 45 12.48 -22.81 -23.36
N GLY A 46 13.03 -22.57 -24.56
CA GLY A 46 12.34 -22.85 -25.83
C GLY A 46 11.29 -21.83 -26.28
N MET A 47 11.06 -20.75 -25.53
CA MET A 47 10.13 -19.69 -25.93
C MET A 47 10.65 -18.86 -27.12
N THR A 48 9.76 -18.50 -28.03
CA THR A 48 9.98 -17.54 -29.11
C THR A 48 10.09 -16.11 -28.59
N LEU A 49 10.66 -15.19 -29.38
CA LEU A 49 10.74 -13.77 -29.02
C LEU A 49 9.38 -13.14 -28.67
N SER A 50 8.31 -13.54 -29.37
CA SER A 50 6.95 -13.07 -29.09
C SER A 50 6.46 -13.54 -27.72
N GLU A 51 6.71 -14.81 -27.38
CA GLU A 51 6.32 -15.39 -26.08
C GLU A 51 7.07 -14.74 -24.93
N TRP A 52 8.34 -14.37 -25.14
CA TRP A 52 9.12 -13.60 -24.18
C TRP A 52 8.57 -12.19 -23.94
N GLN A 53 8.19 -11.47 -25.00
CA GLN A 53 7.57 -10.15 -24.87
C GLN A 53 6.25 -10.24 -24.09
N ASP A 54 5.46 -11.28 -24.37
CA ASP A 54 4.23 -11.57 -23.65
C ASP A 54 4.46 -11.95 -22.19
N TYR A 55 5.47 -12.76 -21.91
CA TYR A 55 5.88 -13.12 -20.55
C TYR A 55 6.29 -11.87 -19.77
N LEU A 56 7.19 -11.06 -20.32
CA LEU A 56 7.63 -9.80 -19.70
C LEU A 56 6.45 -8.88 -19.39
N ARG A 57 5.50 -8.74 -20.33
CA ARG A 57 4.28 -7.94 -20.15
C ARG A 57 3.45 -8.47 -18.98
N ARG A 58 3.20 -9.78 -18.92
CA ARG A 58 2.47 -10.41 -17.81
C ARG A 58 3.17 -10.23 -16.46
N GLN A 59 4.48 -10.42 -16.41
CA GLN A 59 5.25 -10.22 -15.18
C GLN A 59 5.26 -8.76 -14.74
N THR A 60 5.34 -7.81 -15.68
CA THR A 60 5.25 -6.38 -15.38
C THR A 60 3.90 -6.03 -14.74
N VAL A 61 2.80 -6.51 -15.31
CA VAL A 61 1.45 -6.30 -14.74
C VAL A 61 1.34 -6.94 -13.36
N LYS A 62 1.70 -8.23 -13.22
CA LYS A 62 1.66 -8.93 -11.92
C LYS A 62 2.48 -8.17 -10.87
N HIS A 63 3.68 -7.75 -11.23
CA HIS A 63 4.56 -7.01 -10.35
C HIS A 63 3.93 -5.68 -9.89
N GLY A 64 3.33 -4.91 -10.80
CA GLY A 64 2.61 -3.68 -10.47
C GLY A 64 1.41 -3.91 -9.53
N VAL A 65 0.64 -4.97 -9.77
CA VAL A 65 -0.48 -5.37 -8.89
C VAL A 65 0.04 -5.72 -7.49
N PHE A 66 1.04 -6.57 -7.37
CA PHE A 66 1.62 -6.96 -6.08
C PHE A 66 2.21 -5.78 -5.33
N ALA A 67 2.96 -4.91 -6.01
CA ALA A 67 3.52 -3.70 -5.42
C ALA A 67 2.42 -2.76 -4.89
N THR A 68 1.33 -2.60 -5.64
CA THR A 68 0.20 -1.80 -5.18
C THR A 68 -0.48 -2.40 -3.95
N LEU A 69 -0.67 -3.73 -3.93
CA LEU A 69 -1.23 -4.42 -2.76
C LEU A 69 -0.31 -4.28 -1.53
N ALA A 70 1.01 -4.32 -1.73
CA ALA A 70 1.99 -4.11 -0.67
C ALA A 70 1.90 -2.68 -0.11
N LEU A 71 1.78 -1.66 -0.95
CA LEU A 71 1.55 -0.26 -0.52
C LEU A 71 0.29 -0.15 0.34
N PHE A 72 -0.81 -0.78 -0.08
CA PHE A 72 -2.04 -0.77 0.72
C PHE A 72 -1.92 -1.52 2.04
N ALA A 73 -1.21 -2.65 2.06
CA ALA A 73 -0.98 -3.40 3.28
C ALA A 73 -0.13 -2.62 4.28
N ALA A 74 0.92 -1.95 3.82
CA ALA A 74 1.76 -1.08 4.65
C ALA A 74 0.94 0.10 5.21
N CYS A 75 0.16 0.76 4.34
CA CYS A 75 -0.76 1.84 4.70
C CYS A 75 -1.76 1.40 5.79
N GLU A 76 -2.49 0.30 5.56
CA GLU A 76 -3.45 -0.25 6.53
C GLU A 76 -2.76 -0.62 7.85
N GLY A 77 -1.59 -1.25 7.79
CA GLY A 77 -0.81 -1.63 8.96
C GLY A 77 -0.45 -0.42 9.83
N GLY A 78 0.01 0.68 9.23
CA GLY A 78 0.33 1.90 9.98
C GLY A 78 -0.91 2.55 10.60
N ILE A 79 -2.03 2.63 9.87
CA ILE A 79 -3.31 3.14 10.40
C ILE A 79 -3.80 2.31 11.59
N ARG A 80 -3.71 0.98 11.51
CA ARG A 80 -4.11 0.08 12.60
C ARG A 80 -3.21 0.21 13.81
N ARG A 81 -1.90 0.33 13.63
CA ARG A 81 -0.95 0.56 14.73
C ARG A 81 -1.18 1.91 15.42
N ASP A 82 -1.46 2.96 14.65
CA ASP A 82 -1.81 4.27 15.23
C ASP A 82 -3.13 4.19 16.01
N PHE A 83 -4.13 3.49 15.47
CA PHE A 83 -5.39 3.21 16.17
C PHE A 83 -5.16 2.45 17.50
N GLU A 84 -4.45 1.33 17.46
CA GLU A 84 -4.15 0.50 18.65
C GLU A 84 -3.39 1.31 19.70
N TRP A 85 -2.41 2.10 19.27
CA TRP A 85 -1.65 2.96 20.17
C TRP A 85 -2.55 4.01 20.87
N ARG A 86 -3.52 4.60 20.18
CA ARG A 86 -4.47 5.56 20.78
C ARG A 86 -5.53 4.89 21.63
N ALA A 87 -5.98 3.71 21.21
CA ALA A 87 -7.00 2.93 21.91
C ALA A 87 -6.45 2.34 23.21
N MET A 88 -5.17 1.96 23.25
CA MET A 88 -4.55 1.29 24.40
C MET A 88 -3.55 2.17 25.19
N GLY A 89 -3.09 3.29 24.62
CA GLY A 89 -2.09 4.16 25.22
C GLY A 89 -2.59 5.00 26.41
N GLU A 90 -1.68 5.70 27.08
CA GLU A 90 -1.94 6.52 28.27
C GLU A 90 -2.68 7.84 27.97
N PHE A 91 -2.97 8.67 28.98
CA PHE A 91 -3.58 9.99 28.78
C PHE A 91 -2.65 10.92 27.99
N GLY A 92 -3.14 11.50 26.88
CA GLY A 92 -2.42 12.56 26.15
C GLY A 92 -2.43 12.45 24.62
N GLN A 93 -2.79 11.31 24.02
CA GLN A 93 -2.90 11.25 22.56
C GLN A 93 -4.17 11.96 22.08
N THR A 94 -4.03 12.67 20.97
CA THR A 94 -5.12 13.33 20.28
C THR A 94 -6.22 12.32 19.98
N HIS A 95 -7.46 12.66 20.34
CA HIS A 95 -8.65 11.82 20.15
C HIS A 95 -8.65 10.44 20.84
N ALA A 96 -7.78 10.19 21.82
CA ALA A 96 -7.67 8.89 22.50
C ALA A 96 -9.03 8.37 23.02
N GLN A 97 -9.84 9.23 23.64
CA GLN A 97 -11.15 8.83 24.18
C GLN A 97 -12.11 8.32 23.10
N ARG A 98 -12.07 8.90 21.89
CA ARG A 98 -12.90 8.46 20.76
C ARG A 98 -12.49 7.08 20.28
N PHE A 99 -11.19 6.86 20.09
CA PHE A 99 -10.68 5.56 19.61
C PHE A 99 -10.79 4.46 20.66
N ARG A 100 -10.65 4.78 21.96
CA ARG A 100 -11.01 3.88 23.05
C ARG A 100 -12.47 3.44 22.99
N LYS A 101 -13.41 4.37 22.77
CA LYS A 101 -14.83 4.02 22.62
C LYS A 101 -15.07 3.09 21.44
N LEU A 102 -14.40 3.32 20.30
CA LEU A 102 -14.48 2.42 19.14
C LEU A 102 -13.97 1.02 19.47
N GLN A 103 -12.86 0.90 20.19
CA GLN A 103 -12.34 -0.41 20.65
C GLN A 103 -13.32 -1.10 21.59
N VAL A 104 -13.85 -0.38 22.59
CA VAL A 104 -14.83 -0.93 23.54
C VAL A 104 -16.10 -1.41 22.84
N GLN A 105 -16.58 -0.68 21.82
CA GLN A 105 -17.76 -1.08 21.03
C GLN A 105 -17.52 -2.33 20.20
N ALA A 106 -16.28 -2.58 19.75
CA ALA A 106 -15.95 -3.81 19.02
C ALA A 106 -15.77 -5.02 19.96
N GLY A 107 -15.50 -4.79 21.25
CA GLY A 107 -15.22 -5.84 22.23
C GLY A 107 -13.94 -6.61 21.86
N ASP A 108 -14.05 -7.93 21.79
CA ASP A 108 -12.96 -8.83 21.40
C ASP A 108 -12.73 -8.88 19.87
N ASN A 109 -13.60 -8.24 19.08
CA ASN A 109 -13.48 -8.24 17.63
C ASN A 109 -12.50 -7.17 17.13
N ALA A 110 -11.84 -7.46 16.01
CA ALA A 110 -11.03 -6.47 15.31
C ALA A 110 -11.92 -5.33 14.77
N VAL A 111 -11.50 -4.08 15.01
CA VAL A 111 -12.19 -2.90 14.44
C VAL A 111 -11.98 -2.87 12.92
N PRO A 112 -13.06 -2.82 12.12
CA PRO A 112 -12.94 -2.68 10.67
C PRO A 112 -12.20 -1.39 10.28
N LEU A 113 -11.31 -1.45 9.29
CA LEU A 113 -10.55 -0.28 8.82
C LEU A 113 -11.47 0.90 8.43
N ASN A 114 -12.62 0.61 7.81
CA ASN A 114 -13.63 1.62 7.49
C ASN A 114 -14.13 2.37 8.74
N ASN A 115 -14.28 1.67 9.87
CA ASN A 115 -14.72 2.28 11.13
C ASN A 115 -13.60 3.14 11.74
N ILE A 116 -12.34 2.71 11.63
CA ILE A 116 -11.18 3.51 12.05
C ILE A 116 -11.13 4.82 11.24
N LEU A 117 -11.21 4.73 9.91
CA LEU A 117 -11.18 5.89 9.02
C LEU A 117 -12.39 6.82 9.21
N THR A 118 -13.58 6.26 9.40
CA THR A 118 -14.79 7.05 9.73
C THR A 118 -14.64 7.73 11.09
N GLY A 119 -14.01 7.07 12.06
CA GLY A 119 -13.65 7.63 13.36
C GLY A 119 -12.78 8.87 13.20
N TRP A 120 -11.75 8.81 12.35
CA TRP A 120 -10.88 9.94 12.00
C TRP A 120 -11.60 11.06 11.27
N ILE A 121 -12.43 10.72 10.27
CA ILE A 121 -13.25 11.71 9.56
C ILE A 121 -14.15 12.49 10.53
N GLY A 122 -14.74 11.80 11.51
CA GLY A 122 -15.57 12.44 12.53
C GLY A 122 -14.78 13.16 13.63
N ALA A 123 -13.51 12.82 13.84
CA ALA A 123 -12.62 13.48 14.80
C ALA A 123 -12.08 14.81 14.25
N GLU A 124 -11.86 14.87 12.94
CA GLU A 124 -11.28 16.01 12.22
C GLU A 124 -12.32 16.72 11.36
N GLY A 125 -13.59 16.71 11.78
CA GLY A 125 -14.74 17.14 10.97
C GLY A 125 -14.67 18.59 10.47
N ASP A 126 -13.98 19.43 11.23
CA ASP A 126 -13.73 20.85 11.00
C ASP A 126 -12.57 21.10 10.02
N LYS A 127 -11.74 20.09 9.73
CA LYS A 127 -10.67 20.16 8.71
C LYS A 127 -11.14 19.54 7.40
N ALA A 128 -11.93 20.30 6.64
CA ALA A 128 -12.52 19.85 5.36
C ALA A 128 -11.51 19.24 4.38
N TRP A 129 -10.30 19.82 4.32
CA TRP A 129 -9.22 19.34 3.46
C TRP A 129 -8.69 17.96 3.89
N LEU A 130 -8.58 17.66 5.18
CA LEU A 130 -8.16 16.35 5.67
C LEU A 130 -9.27 15.33 5.44
N ARG A 131 -10.52 15.71 5.76
CA ARG A 131 -11.70 14.88 5.50
C ARG A 131 -11.76 14.41 4.05
N GLN A 132 -11.51 15.30 3.07
CA GLN A 132 -11.44 14.92 1.66
C GLN A 132 -10.36 13.87 1.38
N ARG A 133 -9.18 13.99 2.01
CA ARG A 133 -8.08 13.01 1.88
C ARG A 133 -8.43 11.65 2.49
N LEU A 134 -9.09 11.62 3.65
CA LEU A 134 -9.54 10.39 4.28
C LEU A 134 -10.67 9.71 3.49
N LEU A 135 -11.56 10.48 2.87
CA LEU A 135 -12.57 9.95 1.94
C LEU A 135 -11.94 9.38 0.66
N GLN A 136 -10.90 10.04 0.12
CA GLN A 136 -10.12 9.48 -0.99
C GLN A 136 -9.47 8.15 -0.58
N LEU A 137 -8.90 8.08 0.61
CA LEU A 137 -8.29 6.85 1.13
C LEU A 137 -9.30 5.71 1.26
N LEU A 138 -10.52 5.99 1.74
CA LEU A 138 -11.61 5.01 1.78
C LEU A 138 -11.95 4.45 0.39
N THR A 139 -12.01 5.32 -0.63
CA THR A 139 -12.22 4.89 -2.02
C THR A 139 -11.08 4.00 -2.51
N LEU A 140 -9.83 4.37 -2.22
CA LEU A 140 -8.68 3.54 -2.60
C LEU A 140 -8.73 2.14 -1.97
N PHE A 141 -9.12 2.02 -0.69
CA PHE A 141 -9.26 0.72 -0.04
C PHE A 141 -10.39 -0.14 -0.63
N ARG A 142 -11.45 0.47 -1.18
CA ARG A 142 -12.46 -0.28 -1.96
C ARG A 142 -11.87 -0.79 -3.26
N GLN A 143 -11.17 0.06 -4.00
CA GLN A 143 -10.49 -0.32 -5.25
C GLN A 143 -9.44 -1.41 -5.03
N ARG A 144 -8.72 -1.37 -3.90
CA ARG A 144 -7.79 -2.42 -3.47
C ARG A 144 -8.46 -3.78 -3.37
N ASN A 145 -9.70 -3.86 -2.89
CA ASN A 145 -10.42 -5.14 -2.80
C ASN A 145 -10.77 -5.67 -4.20
N ASP A 146 -11.19 -4.80 -5.11
CA ASP A 146 -11.45 -5.22 -6.49
C ASP A 146 -10.16 -5.70 -7.19
N LEU A 147 -9.04 -5.02 -6.93
CA LEU A 147 -7.72 -5.44 -7.40
C LEU A 147 -7.30 -6.80 -6.81
N ALA A 148 -7.43 -6.99 -5.50
CA ALA A 148 -7.07 -8.23 -4.82
C ALA A 148 -7.91 -9.44 -5.28
N HIS A 149 -9.16 -9.20 -5.70
CA HIS A 149 -10.06 -10.23 -6.22
C HIS A 149 -9.97 -10.40 -7.75
N GLY A 150 -9.01 -9.75 -8.42
CA GLY A 150 -8.81 -9.88 -9.86
C GLY A 150 -9.96 -9.33 -10.71
N ARG A 151 -10.81 -8.47 -10.13
CA ARG A 151 -11.94 -7.83 -10.82
C ARG A 151 -11.49 -6.66 -11.70
N ILE A 152 -10.28 -6.16 -11.46
CA ILE A 152 -9.61 -5.14 -12.27
C ILE A 152 -8.38 -5.79 -12.90
N ALA A 153 -8.40 -5.94 -14.22
CA ALA A 153 -7.28 -6.44 -15.02
C ALA A 153 -6.62 -5.27 -15.74
N GLU A 154 -6.08 -4.31 -14.98
CA GLU A 154 -5.47 -3.10 -15.55
C GLU A 154 -4.04 -2.91 -15.06
N ASP A 155 -3.27 -2.20 -15.88
CA ASP A 155 -1.95 -1.68 -15.53
C ASP A 155 -2.11 -0.70 -14.35
N VAL A 156 -1.63 -1.11 -13.18
CA VAL A 156 -1.76 -0.31 -11.96
C VAL A 156 -0.59 0.65 -11.88
N ALA A 157 -0.89 1.95 -11.90
CA ALA A 157 0.10 3.00 -11.74
C ALA A 157 0.60 3.10 -10.29
N VAL A 158 1.51 2.20 -9.90
CA VAL A 158 2.08 2.07 -8.54
C VAL A 158 2.60 3.41 -8.01
N GLU A 159 3.34 4.15 -8.84
CA GLU A 159 3.91 5.46 -8.48
C GLU A 159 2.82 6.47 -8.14
N ARG A 160 1.69 6.47 -8.87
CA ARG A 160 0.56 7.38 -8.58
C ARG A 160 -0.11 7.03 -7.25
N VAL A 161 -0.22 5.74 -6.93
CA VAL A 161 -0.78 5.29 -5.65
C VAL A 161 0.14 5.72 -4.51
N TYR A 162 1.45 5.50 -4.65
CA TYR A 162 2.44 5.93 -3.66
C TYR A 162 2.42 7.44 -3.42
N ASP A 163 2.44 8.26 -4.48
CA ASP A 163 2.38 9.73 -4.37
C ASP A 163 1.11 10.19 -3.65
N LEU A 164 -0.03 9.55 -3.95
CA LEU A 164 -1.30 9.88 -3.31
C LEU A 164 -1.28 9.52 -1.82
N LEU A 165 -0.75 8.35 -1.46
CA LEU A 165 -0.59 7.93 -0.06
C LEU A 165 0.35 8.88 0.70
N CYS A 166 1.45 9.31 0.10
CA CYS A 166 2.37 10.29 0.70
C CYS A 166 1.65 11.62 1.01
N ARG A 167 0.91 12.17 0.04
CA ARG A 167 0.15 13.41 0.23
C ARG A 167 -0.91 13.28 1.33
N ILE A 168 -1.56 12.13 1.44
CA ILE A 168 -2.53 11.87 2.51
C ILE A 168 -1.82 11.84 3.86
N ARG A 169 -0.71 11.09 3.97
CA ARG A 169 0.12 10.97 5.18
C ARG A 169 0.62 12.33 5.66
N GLU A 170 1.21 13.14 4.77
CA GLU A 170 1.69 14.49 5.08
C GLU A 170 0.59 15.39 5.65
N LYS A 171 -0.59 15.39 5.01
CA LYS A 171 -1.74 16.17 5.44
C LYS A 171 -2.27 15.69 6.79
N TRP A 172 -2.27 14.38 7.02
CA TRP A 172 -2.69 13.83 8.29
C TRP A 172 -1.73 14.20 9.42
N CYS A 173 -0.42 14.05 9.23
CA CYS A 173 0.59 14.49 10.20
C CYS A 173 0.49 16.00 10.48
N ALA A 174 0.18 16.82 9.48
CA ALA A 174 -0.01 18.26 9.67
C ALA A 174 -1.24 18.60 10.51
N ALA A 175 -2.33 17.83 10.39
CA ALA A 175 -3.55 18.03 11.18
C ALA A 175 -3.44 17.47 12.60
N VAL A 176 -2.67 16.39 12.76
CA VAL A 176 -2.58 15.55 13.95
C VAL A 176 -1.09 15.27 14.18
N PRO A 177 -0.38 16.15 14.91
CA PRO A 177 1.08 16.07 15.04
C PRO A 177 1.60 14.79 15.69
N ASP A 178 0.76 14.11 16.47
CA ASP A 178 1.08 12.83 17.11
C ASP A 178 0.66 11.61 16.27
N PHE A 179 0.20 11.81 15.02
CA PHE A 179 -0.09 10.72 14.09
C PHE A 179 1.20 9.99 13.72
N ARG A 180 1.19 8.66 13.90
CA ARG A 180 2.39 7.83 13.70
C ARG A 180 2.72 7.53 12.24
N GLY A 181 1.85 7.92 11.31
CA GLY A 181 2.06 7.68 9.89
C GLY A 181 1.84 6.22 9.49
N PHE A 182 2.15 5.95 8.23
CA PHE A 182 2.10 4.66 7.58
C PHE A 182 3.00 4.63 6.35
#